data_AF-X6LEU8-F1
#
_entry.id   AF-X6LEU8-F1
#
_cell.length_a   1.000
_cell.length_b   1.000
_cell.length_c   1.000
_cell.angle_alpha   90.00
_cell.angle_beta   90.00
_cell.angle_gamma   90.00
#
_symmetry.space_group_name_H-M   'P 1'
#
loop_
_entity.id
_entity.type
_entity.pdbx_description
1 polymer ?
#
loop_
_entity_poly.entity_id
_entity_poly.type
_entity_poly.pdbx_seq_one_letter_code
_entity_poly.pdbx_strand_id
1 'polypeptide(L)'
;MSHGIDYVLEKIGAIDDQINTDDLKEKFNKCNELYKKLTEDNLQECEQNITLLVNNAKMSIGKIEQKSDSIKWDANIRNKVPELMAHIFTVWTLQNAHFFFGAKGVQGQDLYLLQPHAAQIIAIFRMLGTDENKTQFINYWMGSKLGL
;
A
#
# COMPACT_ATOMS: atom_id res chain seq x y z
N MET A 1 18.18 -6.67 10.48
CA MET A 1 18.12 -5.37 9.79
C MET A 1 16.93 -5.43 8.86
N SER A 2 15.88 -4.63 9.09
CA SER A 2 14.83 -4.48 8.08
C SER A 2 15.44 -3.70 6.93
N HIS A 3 15.24 -4.20 5.71
CA HIS A 3 15.75 -3.52 4.54
C HIS A 3 14.71 -2.47 4.14
N GLY A 4 15.10 -1.20 4.21
CA GLY A 4 14.23 -0.08 3.90
C GLY A 4 13.84 -0.04 2.42
N ILE A 5 13.02 0.95 2.06
CA ILE A 5 12.55 1.13 0.68
C ILE A 5 13.69 1.25 -0.33
N ASP A 6 14.79 1.92 0.04
CA ASP A 6 15.93 2.12 -0.85
C ASP A 6 16.56 0.80 -1.30
N TYR A 7 16.74 -0.14 -0.36
CA TYR A 7 17.26 -1.47 -0.69
C TYR A 7 16.29 -2.26 -1.58
N VAL A 8 14.99 -2.19 -1.29
CA VAL A 8 13.97 -2.88 -2.09
C VAL A 8 13.98 -2.37 -3.53
N LEU A 9 14.05 -1.05 -3.72
CA LEU A 9 14.07 -0.43 -5.05
C LEU A 9 15.39 -0.70 -5.78
N GLU A 10 16.54 -0.70 -5.09
CA GLU A 10 17.83 -1.08 -5.67
C GLU A 10 17.76 -2.50 -6.26
N LYS A 11 17.23 -3.46 -5.50
CA LYS A 11 17.13 -4.86 -5.97
C LYS A 11 16.15 -5.02 -7.13
N ILE A 12 15.06 -4.27 -7.13
CA ILE A 12 14.07 -4.32 -8.20
C ILE A 12 14.60 -3.66 -9.48
N GLY A 13 15.21 -2.47 -9.38
CA GLY A 13 15.78 -1.78 -10.54
C GLY A 13 16.99 -2.50 -11.15
N ALA A 14 17.72 -3.31 -10.36
CA ALA A 14 18.77 -4.18 -10.88
C ALA A 14 18.23 -5.36 -11.72
N ILE A 15 16.97 -5.74 -11.55
CA ILE A 15 16.33 -6.86 -12.28
C ILE A 15 15.62 -6.36 -13.54
N ASP A 16 15.03 -5.16 -13.50
CA ASP A 16 14.24 -4.58 -14.57
C ASP A 16 14.44 -3.07 -14.62
N ASP A 17 15.19 -2.62 -15.62
CA ASP A 17 15.58 -1.23 -15.84
C ASP A 17 14.43 -0.36 -16.36
N GLN A 18 13.29 -0.95 -16.71
CA GLN A 18 12.12 -0.23 -17.20
C GLN A 18 11.22 0.25 -16.06
N ILE A 19 11.47 -0.18 -14.83
CA ILE A 19 10.69 0.21 -13.66
C ILE A 19 11.06 1.63 -13.26
N ASN A 20 10.04 2.49 -13.17
CA ASN A 20 10.21 3.81 -12.60
C ASN A 20 10.31 3.74 -11.07
N THR A 21 11.52 3.50 -10.57
CA THR A 21 11.78 3.38 -9.14
C THR A 21 11.50 4.67 -8.37
N ASP A 22 11.61 5.83 -9.01
CA ASP A 22 11.35 7.13 -8.38
C ASP A 22 9.85 7.35 -8.13
N ASP A 23 9.00 7.05 -9.10
CA ASP A 23 7.54 7.08 -8.94
C ASP A 23 7.05 6.08 -7.89
N LEU A 24 7.62 4.86 -7.88
CA LEU A 24 7.35 3.88 -6.83
C LEU A 24 7.77 4.38 -5.44
N LYS A 25 8.93 5.02 -5.33
CA LYS A 25 9.42 5.60 -4.08
C LYS A 25 8.49 6.70 -3.58
N GLU A 26 8.05 7.59 -4.47
CA GLU A 26 7.12 8.66 -4.13
C GLU A 26 5.78 8.11 -3.62
N LYS A 27 5.20 7.13 -4.34
CA LYS A 27 3.97 6.45 -3.92
C LYS A 27 4.12 5.72 -2.60
N PHE A 28 5.27 5.07 -2.39
CA PHE A 28 5.57 4.39 -1.14
C PHE A 28 5.64 5.39 0.02
N ASN A 29 6.37 6.49 -0.15
CA ASN A 29 6.49 7.52 0.89
C ASN A 29 5.13 8.09 1.27
N LYS A 30 4.28 8.44 0.29
CA LYS A 30 2.91 8.89 0.52
C LYS A 30 2.07 7.86 1.29
N CYS A 31 2.15 6.59 0.90
CA CYS A 31 1.47 5.50 1.59
C CYS A 31 1.96 5.37 3.04
N ASN A 32 3.28 5.40 3.24
CA ASN A 32 3.92 5.19 4.54
C ASN A 32 3.65 6.35 5.51
N GLU A 33 3.69 7.60 5.02
CA GLU A 33 3.34 8.79 5.80
C GLU A 33 1.88 8.73 6.27
N LEU A 34 0.95 8.42 5.36
CA LEU A 34 -0.46 8.29 5.70
C LEU A 34 -0.70 7.12 6.68
N TYR A 35 -0.06 5.97 6.45
CA TYR A 35 -0.12 4.81 7.33
C TYR A 35 0.33 5.14 8.75
N LYS A 36 1.49 5.79 8.89
CA LYS A 36 2.02 6.19 10.21
C LYS A 36 1.06 7.12 10.91
N LYS A 37 0.58 8.16 10.22
CA LYS A 37 -0.40 9.10 10.78
C LYS A 37 -1.67 8.39 11.24
N LEU A 38 -2.28 7.57 10.39
CA LEU A 38 -3.50 6.84 10.74
C LEU A 38 -3.28 5.88 11.91
N THR A 39 -2.11 5.24 11.98
CA THR A 39 -1.74 4.37 13.10
C THR A 39 -1.59 5.18 14.38
N GLU A 40 -0.82 6.26 14.38
CA GLU A 40 -0.63 7.15 15.53
C GLU A 40 -1.96 7.72 16.05
N ASP A 41 -2.84 8.17 15.15
CA ASP A 41 -4.14 8.76 15.49
C ASP A 41 -5.10 7.72 16.12
N ASN A 42 -4.92 6.42 15.85
CA ASN A 42 -5.87 5.36 16.22
C ASN A 42 -5.28 4.26 17.12
N LEU A 43 -3.98 4.30 17.43
CA LEU A 43 -3.30 3.33 18.28
C LEU A 43 -3.60 3.64 19.75
N GLN A 44 -4.74 3.14 20.23
CA GLN A 44 -5.21 3.32 21.60
C GLN A 44 -5.58 1.97 22.22
N GLU A 45 -5.39 1.86 23.53
CA GLU A 45 -5.63 0.63 24.31
C GLU A 45 -7.13 0.31 24.46
N CYS A 46 -7.98 1.34 24.38
CA CYS A 46 -9.44 1.21 24.33
C CYS A 46 -9.94 0.83 22.93
N GLU A 47 -11.24 0.54 22.81
CA GLU A 47 -11.89 0.09 21.57
C GLU A 47 -11.41 0.88 20.33
N GLN A 48 -10.61 0.21 19.50
CA GLN A 48 -10.03 0.80 18.30
C GLN A 48 -11.17 1.16 17.34
N ASN A 49 -11.14 2.38 16.80
CA ASN A 49 -12.18 2.84 15.89
C ASN A 49 -11.99 2.29 14.45
N ILE A 50 -11.92 0.95 14.34
CA ILE A 50 -11.74 0.23 13.08
C ILE A 50 -12.88 0.56 12.11
N THR A 51 -14.10 0.72 12.61
CA THR A 51 -15.26 1.10 11.80
C THR A 51 -15.06 2.44 11.09
N LEU A 52 -14.54 3.45 11.78
CA LEU A 52 -14.24 4.75 11.17
C LEU A 52 -13.16 4.62 10.09
N LEU A 53 -12.09 3.86 10.34
CA LEU A 53 -11.01 3.64 9.37
C LEU A 53 -11.52 2.94 8.10
N VAL A 54 -12.35 1.91 8.26
CA VAL A 54 -12.99 1.20 7.14
C VAL A 54 -13.93 2.13 6.37
N ASN A 55 -14.70 2.97 7.05
CA ASN A 55 -15.60 3.93 6.40
C ASN A 55 -14.81 5.01 5.63
N ASN A 56 -13.71 5.51 6.18
CA ASN A 56 -12.84 6.47 5.51
C ASN A 56 -12.22 5.85 4.24
N ALA A 57 -11.75 4.61 4.32
CA ALA A 57 -11.25 3.86 3.16
C ALA A 57 -12.34 3.66 2.09
N LYS A 58 -13.56 3.31 2.51
CA LYS A 58 -14.70 3.18 1.60
C LYS A 58 -15.06 4.52 0.95
N MET A 59 -15.01 5.63 1.68
CA MET A 59 -15.30 6.95 1.11
C MET A 59 -14.20 7.44 0.16
N SER A 60 -12.93 7.10 0.42
CA SER A 60 -11.83 7.48 -0.49
C SER A 60 -11.92 6.74 -1.83
N ILE A 61 -12.40 5.49 -1.83
CA ILE A 61 -12.65 4.68 -3.03
C ILE A 61 -14.03 4.94 -3.64
N GLY A 62 -15.05 5.24 -2.85
CA GLY A 62 -16.46 5.34 -3.29
C GLY A 62 -16.71 6.45 -4.31
N LYS A 63 -15.75 7.37 -4.47
CA LYS A 63 -15.72 8.36 -5.56
C LYS A 63 -15.36 7.76 -6.93
N ILE A 64 -14.96 6.50 -6.97
CA ILE A 64 -14.60 5.73 -8.16
C ILE A 64 -15.78 4.84 -8.52
N GLU A 65 -16.80 5.42 -9.17
CA GLU A 65 -17.89 4.62 -9.72
C GLU A 65 -17.36 3.79 -10.90
N GLN A 66 -17.44 2.47 -10.79
CA GLN A 66 -17.16 1.54 -11.89
C GLN A 66 -18.41 0.74 -12.21
N LYS A 67 -18.78 0.69 -13.49
CA LYS A 67 -19.78 -0.26 -13.97
C LYS A 67 -19.08 -1.60 -14.18
N SER A 68 -19.71 -2.69 -13.74
CA SER A 68 -19.18 -4.06 -13.86
C SER A 68 -18.69 -4.40 -15.27
N ASP A 69 -19.37 -3.86 -16.27
CA ASP A 69 -19.13 -4.19 -17.68
C ASP A 69 -18.09 -3.27 -18.33
N SER A 70 -17.56 -2.28 -17.60
CA SER A 70 -16.57 -1.32 -18.10
C SER A 70 -15.62 -0.85 -17.01
N ILE A 71 -14.91 -1.80 -16.39
CA ILE A 71 -13.82 -1.51 -15.46
C ILE A 71 -12.77 -0.68 -16.20
N LYS A 72 -12.53 0.54 -15.72
CA LYS A 72 -11.45 1.39 -16.20
C LYS A 72 -10.29 1.24 -15.23
N TRP A 73 -9.10 0.95 -15.73
CA TRP A 73 -7.88 0.95 -14.92
C TRP A 73 -6.98 2.11 -15.36
N ASP A 74 -7.43 3.33 -15.09
CA ASP A 74 -6.73 4.55 -15.47
C ASP A 74 -5.82 5.09 -14.36
N ALA A 75 -5.09 6.16 -14.67
CA ALA A 75 -4.17 6.79 -13.73
C ALA A 75 -4.86 7.31 -12.46
N ASN A 76 -6.13 7.73 -12.54
CA ASN A 76 -6.87 8.22 -11.38
C ASN A 76 -7.08 7.09 -10.35
N ILE A 77 -7.43 5.90 -10.83
CA ILE A 77 -7.63 4.72 -9.98
C ILE A 77 -6.30 4.23 -9.41
N ARG A 78 -5.26 4.15 -10.24
CA ARG A 78 -3.93 3.73 -9.79
C ARG A 78 -3.34 4.65 -8.72
N ASN A 79 -3.55 5.96 -8.85
CA ASN A 79 -3.09 6.95 -7.87
C ASN A 79 -3.80 6.85 -6.52
N LYS A 80 -4.93 6.13 -6.43
CA LYS A 80 -5.67 5.88 -5.18
C LYS A 80 -5.21 4.63 -4.45
N VAL A 81 -4.48 3.73 -5.10
CA VAL A 81 -3.95 2.51 -4.50
C VAL A 81 -3.08 2.80 -3.26
N PRO A 82 -2.12 3.75 -3.28
CA PRO A 82 -1.32 4.06 -2.09
C PRO A 82 -2.17 4.50 -0.89
N GLU A 83 -3.20 5.32 -1.13
CA GLU A 83 -4.11 5.79 -0.09
C GLU A 83 -4.93 4.64 0.51
N LEU A 84 -5.43 3.74 -0.34
CA LEU A 84 -6.16 2.55 0.09
C LEU A 84 -5.28 1.60 0.91
N MET A 85 -4.06 1.34 0.43
CA MET A 85 -3.12 0.44 1.11
C MET A 85 -2.77 0.95 2.51
N ALA A 86 -2.58 2.27 2.68
CA ALA A 86 -2.34 2.86 3.99
C ALA A 86 -3.48 2.56 4.99
N HIS A 87 -4.74 2.66 4.55
CA HIS A 87 -5.89 2.33 5.40
C HIS A 87 -5.95 0.84 5.73
N ILE A 88 -5.76 -0.04 4.74
CA ILE A 88 -5.78 -1.50 4.93
C ILE A 88 -4.70 -1.92 5.93
N PHE A 89 -3.46 -1.44 5.76
CA PHE A 89 -2.37 -1.77 6.67
C PHE A 89 -2.54 -1.17 8.06
N THR A 90 -3.17 0.00 8.17
CA THR A 90 -3.54 0.55 9.49
C THR A 90 -4.52 -0.38 10.20
N VAL A 91 -5.61 -0.79 9.54
CA VAL A 91 -6.60 -1.71 10.13
C VAL A 91 -5.93 -3.01 10.55
N TRP A 92 -5.11 -3.59 9.68
CA TRP A 92 -4.37 -4.81 10.00
C TRP A 92 -3.42 -4.64 11.19
N THR A 93 -2.66 -3.54 11.24
CA THR A 93 -1.74 -3.23 12.35
C THR A 93 -2.49 -3.14 13.67
N LEU A 94 -3.58 -2.38 13.70
CA LEU A 94 -4.39 -2.17 14.89
C LEU A 94 -5.02 -3.47 15.40
N GLN A 95 -5.62 -4.26 14.50
CA GLN A 95 -6.20 -5.57 14.85
C GLN A 95 -5.17 -6.54 15.47
N ASN A 96 -3.88 -6.36 15.16
CA ASN A 96 -2.80 -7.18 15.69
C ASN A 96 -1.99 -6.49 16.81
N ALA A 97 -2.42 -5.33 17.31
CA ALA A 97 -1.68 -4.56 18.32
C ALA A 97 -1.81 -5.10 19.75
N HIS A 98 -2.45 -6.25 19.96
CA HIS A 98 -2.65 -6.84 21.30
C HIS A 98 -1.32 -7.09 22.04
N PHE A 99 -0.28 -7.55 21.34
CA PHE A 99 1.05 -7.71 21.94
C PHE A 99 1.72 -6.37 22.27
N PHE A 100 1.50 -5.35 21.44
CA PHE A 100 2.00 -3.99 21.71
C PHE A 100 1.41 -3.41 23.00
N PHE A 101 0.12 -3.61 23.26
CA PHE A 101 -0.50 -3.18 24.52
C PHE A 101 -0.10 -4.09 25.70
N GLY A 102 0.05 -5.40 25.48
CA GLY A 102 0.52 -6.33 26.51
C GLY A 102 1.95 -6.07 26.97
N ALA A 103 2.80 -5.49 26.12
CA ALA A 103 4.19 -5.14 26.42
C ALA A 103 4.36 -3.71 26.98
N LYS A 104 3.27 -3.04 27.38
CA LYS A 104 3.30 -1.67 27.90
C LYS A 104 4.26 -1.54 29.09
N GLY A 105 5.20 -0.60 28.99
CA GLY A 105 6.21 -0.37 30.02
C GLY A 105 7.48 -1.24 29.93
N VAL A 106 7.56 -2.14 28.94
CA VAL A 106 8.77 -2.91 28.62
C VAL A 106 9.62 -2.14 27.60
N GLN A 107 10.96 -2.21 27.75
CA GLN A 107 11.89 -1.64 26.77
C GLN A 107 11.69 -2.32 25.40
N GLY A 108 11.44 -1.53 24.35
CA GLY A 108 11.20 -2.04 23.00
C GLY A 108 9.76 -2.47 22.72
N GLN A 109 8.78 -1.92 23.43
CA GLN A 109 7.34 -2.12 23.19
C GLN A 109 6.96 -1.99 21.70
N ASP A 110 7.55 -1.03 21.01
CA ASP A 110 7.39 -0.72 19.60
C ASP A 110 7.78 -1.87 18.65
N LEU A 111 8.60 -2.82 19.10
CA LEU A 111 8.92 -4.05 18.35
C LEU A 111 7.75 -5.04 18.28
N TYR A 112 6.77 -4.91 19.17
CA TYR A 112 5.57 -5.74 19.21
C TYR A 112 4.43 -5.20 18.33
N LEU A 113 4.62 -4.03 17.71
CA LEU A 113 3.67 -3.51 16.73
C LEU A 113 4.01 -4.09 15.36
N LEU A 114 3.11 -4.90 14.81
CA LEU A 114 3.29 -5.44 13.46
C LEU A 114 3.12 -4.33 12.42
N GLN A 115 4.14 -4.12 11.60
CA GLN A 115 4.14 -3.11 10.54
C GLN A 115 4.40 -3.76 9.18
N PRO A 116 3.82 -3.25 8.09
CA PRO A 116 4.09 -3.77 6.76
C PRO A 116 5.55 -3.53 6.36
N HIS A 117 6.18 -4.55 5.77
CA HIS A 117 7.51 -4.42 5.19
C HIS A 117 7.44 -3.68 3.85
N ALA A 118 8.46 -2.88 3.52
CA ALA A 118 8.48 -2.10 2.28
C ALA A 118 8.30 -2.97 1.02
N ALA A 119 8.94 -4.15 1.00
CA ALA A 119 8.78 -5.11 -0.09
C ALA A 119 7.32 -5.58 -0.30
N GLN A 120 6.51 -5.70 0.76
CA GLN A 120 5.10 -6.11 0.63
C GLN A 120 4.29 -5.00 -0.05
N ILE A 121 4.49 -3.75 0.36
CA ILE A 121 3.83 -2.58 -0.23
C ILE A 121 4.20 -2.46 -1.71
N ILE A 122 5.50 -2.56 -2.03
CA ILE A 122 5.97 -2.48 -3.42
C ILE A 122 5.47 -3.65 -4.26
N ALA A 123 5.44 -4.87 -3.74
CA ALA A 123 4.90 -6.01 -4.49
C ALA A 123 3.43 -5.80 -4.88
N ILE A 124 2.61 -5.24 -3.97
CA ILE A 124 1.21 -4.92 -4.26
C ILE A 124 1.10 -3.79 -5.30
N PHE A 125 1.91 -2.74 -5.17
CA PHE A 125 1.97 -1.65 -6.15
C PHE A 125 2.28 -2.17 -7.55
N ARG A 126 3.21 -3.11 -7.68
CA ARG A 126 3.57 -3.74 -8.95
C ARG A 126 2.47 -4.67 -9.48
N MET A 127 1.89 -5.51 -8.62
CA MET A 127 0.78 -6.39 -9.02
C MET A 127 -0.45 -5.62 -9.51
N LEU A 128 -0.64 -4.38 -9.01
CA LEU A 128 -1.72 -3.49 -9.42
C LEU A 128 -1.29 -2.52 -10.55
N GLY A 129 -0.10 -2.68 -11.12
CA GLY A 129 0.42 -1.87 -12.22
C GLY A 129 0.51 -0.38 -11.90
N THR A 130 0.71 -0.03 -10.63
CA THR A 130 0.82 1.37 -10.20
C THR A 130 2.12 2.03 -10.65
N ASP A 131 3.14 1.23 -10.96
CA ASP A 131 4.44 1.62 -11.51
C ASP A 131 4.44 1.79 -13.04
N GLU A 132 3.31 1.51 -13.71
CA GLU A 132 3.28 1.44 -15.16
C GLU A 132 2.89 2.75 -15.85
N ASN A 133 3.77 3.19 -16.75
CA ASN A 133 3.41 4.13 -17.81
C ASN A 133 2.42 3.46 -18.77
N LYS A 134 1.38 4.21 -19.17
CA LYS A 134 0.19 3.76 -19.93
C LYS A 134 0.50 2.84 -21.14
N THR A 135 1.68 2.98 -21.73
CA THR A 135 2.11 2.27 -22.94
C THR A 135 2.52 0.81 -22.68
N GLN A 136 3.06 0.47 -21.51
CA GLN A 136 3.54 -0.89 -21.21
C GLN A 136 2.42 -1.85 -20.79
N PHE A 137 1.47 -1.39 -19.95
CA PHE A 137 0.29 -2.19 -19.54
C PHE A 137 -0.52 -2.67 -20.74
N ILE A 138 -0.71 -1.79 -21.72
CA ILE A 138 -1.41 -2.08 -22.96
C ILE A 138 -0.69 -3.16 -23.76
N ASN A 139 0.64 -3.11 -23.87
CA ASN A 139 1.39 -4.08 -24.66
C ASN A 139 1.46 -5.47 -23.99
N TYR A 140 1.54 -5.53 -22.66
CA TYR A 140 1.62 -6.81 -21.92
C TYR A 140 0.28 -7.58 -21.93
N TRP A 141 -0.85 -6.87 -21.80
CA TRP A 141 -2.19 -7.47 -21.76
C TRP A 141 -2.89 -7.54 -23.12
N MET A 142 -2.57 -6.65 -24.07
CA MET A 142 -3.11 -6.76 -25.45
C MET A 142 -2.20 -7.56 -26.39
N GLY A 143 -0.89 -7.66 -26.12
CA GLY A 143 0.01 -8.55 -26.86
C GLY A 143 -0.32 -10.04 -26.66
N SER A 144 -0.89 -10.40 -25.50
CA SER A 144 -1.42 -11.75 -25.24
C SER A 144 -2.80 -12.01 -25.89
N LYS A 145 -3.47 -10.98 -26.41
CA LYS A 145 -4.67 -11.10 -27.26
C LYS A 145 -4.35 -11.15 -28.77
N LEU A 146 -3.08 -10.96 -29.16
CA LEU A 146 -2.61 -11.09 -30.55
C LEU A 146 -1.57 -12.21 -30.67
N GLY A 147 -1.74 -13.28 -29.89
CA GLY A 147 -1.12 -14.56 -30.24
C GLY A 147 -1.75 -15.08 -31.53
N LEU A 148 -1.05 -14.83 -32.66
CA LEU A 148 -1.44 -15.04 -34.07
C LEU A 148 -2.04 -13.81 -34.76
#